data_AF-A0A559M6F8-F1
#
_entry.id   AF-A0A559M6F8-F1
#
_cell.length_a   1.000
_cell.length_b   1.000
_cell.length_c   1.000
_cell.angle_alpha   90.00
_cell.angle_beta   90.00
_cell.angle_gamma   90.00
#
_symmetry.space_group_name_H-M   'P 1'
#
loop_
_entity.id
_entity.type
_entity.pdbx_description
1 polymer ?
#
loop_
_entity_poly.entity_id
_entity_poly.type
_entity_poly.pdbx_seq_one_letter_code
_entity_poly.pdbx_strand_id
1 'polypeptide(L)'
;MYPQGVTTNSESGVAADFLEAYSLVFAAMEQYDLVLNLHGEVPGSPPSDNISLEEAFLPELKRLHEKFPRLRCILEASRFPSLTAQYYTDTLQHCSTAAALDASASNFAALILKHMGSVGTITAHHLYLTRDISQADPLAFCKPIPQTPLHRDALIKAVCSDDPKFFFGSDSAPHPLASKTQGRQPVPAGVFTQPFATQLVILALQEAIERGVIEEHEVTQERLEQFLSRSGRRFYKLPDPAAKGPYKIVLERKGETIPTSIRSADGTLEIGLSRPTVPIFSLRWLS
;
A
#
# COMPACT_ATOMS: atom_id res chain seq x y z
N MET A 1 13.96 2.98 2.34
CA MET A 1 14.85 2.01 3.00
C MET A 1 14.36 0.64 2.63
N TYR A 2 15.23 -0.16 2.03
CA TYR A 2 14.95 -1.54 1.71
C TYR A 2 15.83 -2.41 2.60
N PRO A 3 15.25 -3.26 3.46
CA PRO A 3 15.99 -4.31 4.14
C PRO A 3 16.69 -5.22 3.13
N GLN A 4 17.89 -5.70 3.46
CA GLN A 4 18.73 -6.40 2.50
C GLN A 4 18.05 -7.67 1.96
N GLY A 5 17.96 -7.78 0.63
CA GLY A 5 17.46 -8.96 -0.07
C GLY A 5 15.94 -9.19 0.01
N VAL A 6 15.16 -8.26 0.58
CA VAL A 6 13.72 -8.47 0.72
C VAL A 6 12.95 -8.26 -0.57
N THR A 7 13.37 -7.39 -1.48
CA THR A 7 12.67 -7.09 -2.76
C THR A 7 13.62 -6.88 -3.94
N THR A 8 13.10 -6.56 -5.13
CA THR A 8 13.89 -6.28 -6.35
C THR A 8 14.97 -5.23 -6.09
N ASN A 9 16.21 -5.50 -6.52
CA ASN A 9 17.38 -4.63 -6.39
C ASN A 9 17.72 -4.21 -4.95
N SER A 10 17.36 -5.05 -3.96
CA SER A 10 17.63 -4.80 -2.54
C SER A 10 18.87 -5.54 -2.01
N GLU A 11 19.72 -6.10 -2.88
CA GLU A 11 20.93 -6.84 -2.45
C GLU A 11 21.92 -5.94 -1.70
N SER A 12 21.89 -4.64 -1.98
CA SER A 12 22.63 -3.59 -1.26
C SER A 12 21.80 -2.89 -0.17
N GLY A 13 20.69 -3.51 0.25
CA GLY A 13 19.78 -2.98 1.27
C GLY A 13 20.40 -2.96 2.67
N VAL A 14 19.67 -2.41 3.64
CA VAL A 14 20.16 -2.23 5.00
C VAL A 14 20.20 -3.54 5.78
N ALA A 15 21.24 -3.72 6.59
CA ALA A 15 21.41 -4.87 7.47
C ALA A 15 20.41 -4.84 8.65
N ALA A 16 20.29 -5.96 9.38
CA ALA A 16 19.33 -6.12 10.48
C ALA A 16 19.53 -5.12 11.63
N ASP A 17 20.73 -4.55 11.80
CA ASP A 17 21.09 -3.54 12.81
C ASP A 17 20.97 -2.09 12.29
N PHE A 18 20.13 -1.85 11.27
CA PHE A 18 20.05 -0.57 10.56
C PHE A 18 19.87 0.67 11.48
N LEU A 19 19.19 0.53 12.62
CA LEU A 19 18.97 1.63 13.56
C LEU A 19 20.27 2.17 14.16
N GLU A 20 21.28 1.33 14.32
CA GLU A 20 22.59 1.76 14.81
C GLU A 20 23.47 2.18 13.63
N ALA A 21 23.54 1.34 12.58
CA ALA A 21 24.38 1.59 11.42
C ALA A 21 24.06 2.92 10.71
N TYR A 22 22.78 3.33 10.67
CA TYR A 22 22.32 4.53 9.98
C TYR A 22 21.83 5.64 10.93
N SER A 23 22.14 5.55 12.23
CA SER A 23 21.68 6.51 13.24
C SER A 23 22.01 7.96 12.87
N LEU A 24 23.19 8.23 12.31
CA LEU A 24 23.59 9.58 11.89
C LEU A 24 22.78 10.10 10.69
N VAL A 25 22.40 9.20 9.78
CA VAL A 25 21.55 9.53 8.63
C VAL A 25 20.15 9.89 9.12
N PHE A 26 19.58 9.07 10.00
CA PHE A 26 18.25 9.34 10.56
C PHE A 26 18.20 10.62 11.39
N ALA A 27 19.25 10.92 12.16
CA ALA A 27 19.38 12.20 12.87
C ALA A 27 19.39 13.38 11.90
N ALA A 28 20.14 13.30 10.79
CA ALA A 28 20.17 14.34 9.78
C ALA A 28 18.80 14.48 9.07
N MET A 29 18.17 13.36 8.71
CA MET A 29 16.82 13.37 8.12
C MET A 29 15.81 14.04 9.05
N GLU A 30 15.85 13.74 10.35
CA GLU A 30 15.01 14.39 11.35
C GLU A 30 15.29 15.90 11.41
N GLN A 31 16.57 16.29 11.48
CA GLN A 31 16.99 17.69 11.56
C GLN A 31 16.50 18.51 10.37
N TYR A 32 16.52 17.94 9.17
CA TYR A 32 16.14 18.61 7.92
C TYR A 32 14.70 18.29 7.48
N ASP A 33 13.88 17.68 8.34
CA ASP A 33 12.47 17.34 8.07
C ASP A 33 12.27 16.50 6.78
N LEU A 34 13.22 15.62 6.50
CA LEU A 34 13.12 14.64 5.43
C LEU A 34 12.19 13.48 5.84
N VAL A 35 11.63 12.81 4.84
CA VAL A 35 10.75 11.65 5.02
C VAL A 35 11.54 10.36 4.85
N LEU A 36 11.39 9.45 5.82
CA LEU A 36 11.92 8.10 5.74
C LEU A 36 10.84 7.14 5.24
N ASN A 37 10.95 6.71 3.98
CA ASN A 37 10.09 5.67 3.40
C ASN A 37 10.67 4.29 3.75
N LEU A 38 9.86 3.38 4.27
CA LEU A 38 10.27 2.07 4.78
C LEU A 38 9.52 0.95 4.05
N HIS A 39 10.27 0.06 3.40
CA HIS A 39 9.80 -1.28 3.07
C HIS A 39 9.90 -2.13 4.33
N GLY A 40 8.84 -2.16 5.13
CA GLY A 40 8.91 -2.67 6.50
C GLY A 40 8.80 -4.18 6.61
N GLU A 41 9.68 -4.95 5.97
CA GLU A 41 9.77 -6.41 6.13
C GLU A 41 11.13 -6.80 6.75
N VAL A 42 11.13 -7.67 7.76
CA VAL A 42 12.41 -8.25 8.22
C VAL A 42 12.99 -9.19 7.14
N PRO A 43 14.32 -9.23 6.94
CA PRO A 43 14.94 -10.23 6.07
C PRO A 43 14.77 -11.66 6.60
N GLY A 44 14.74 -12.64 5.68
CA GLY A 44 14.73 -14.06 6.02
C GLY A 44 13.33 -14.66 6.12
N SER A 45 13.17 -15.62 7.02
CA SER A 45 11.91 -16.36 7.21
C SER A 45 11.06 -15.71 8.31
N PRO A 46 9.73 -15.80 8.20
CA PRO A 46 8.85 -15.32 9.25
C PRO A 46 9.16 -16.03 10.58
N PRO A 47 9.07 -15.32 11.73
CA PRO A 47 9.46 -15.89 13.02
C PRO A 47 8.52 -17.02 13.49
N SER A 48 7.30 -17.08 12.95
CA SER A 48 6.36 -18.20 13.08
C SER A 48 5.32 -18.15 11.94
N ASP A 49 4.57 -19.23 11.75
CA ASP A 49 3.55 -19.34 10.68
C ASP A 49 2.47 -18.24 10.73
N ASN A 50 2.22 -17.67 11.91
CA ASN A 50 1.18 -16.67 12.15
C ASN A 50 1.67 -15.23 12.12
N ILE A 51 3.00 -15.00 12.04
CA ILE A 51 3.60 -13.66 12.08
C ILE A 51 4.27 -13.40 10.74
N SER A 52 3.85 -12.38 9.99
CA SER A 52 4.52 -12.04 8.73
C SER A 52 5.84 -11.30 8.96
N LEU A 53 6.65 -11.20 7.89
CA LEU A 53 7.85 -10.37 7.89
C LEU A 53 7.54 -8.89 8.19
N GLU A 54 6.36 -8.42 7.76
CA GLU A 54 5.87 -7.06 8.04
C GLU A 54 5.54 -6.85 9.52
N GLU A 55 4.81 -7.78 10.14
CA GLU A 55 4.52 -7.71 11.58
C GLU A 55 5.78 -7.80 12.43
N ALA A 56 6.74 -8.63 12.01
CA ALA A 56 8.03 -8.77 12.67
C ALA A 56 8.89 -7.49 12.60
N PHE A 57 8.60 -6.56 11.69
CA PHE A 57 9.30 -5.27 11.57
C PHE A 57 8.75 -4.20 12.53
N LEU A 58 7.53 -4.34 13.05
CA LEU A 58 6.89 -3.34 13.91
C LEU A 58 7.68 -2.98 15.19
N PRO A 59 8.38 -3.92 15.87
CA PRO A 59 9.25 -3.57 16.98
C PRO A 59 10.39 -2.63 16.59
N GLU A 60 10.99 -2.81 15.39
CA GLU A 60 12.05 -1.93 14.89
C GLU A 60 11.50 -0.55 14.51
N LEU A 61 10.29 -0.48 13.95
CA LEU A 61 9.61 0.79 13.71
C LEU A 61 9.34 1.56 15.01
N LYS A 62 9.01 0.86 16.12
CA LYS A 62 8.86 1.48 17.44
C LYS A 62 10.18 2.05 17.94
N ARG A 63 11.26 1.26 17.88
CA ARG A 63 12.60 1.70 18.30
C ARG A 63 13.07 2.92 17.49
N LEU A 64 12.81 2.93 16.18
CA LEU A 64 13.09 4.07 15.31
C LEU A 64 12.40 5.34 15.80
N HIS A 65 11.10 5.26 16.07
CA HIS A 65 10.34 6.41 16.54
C HIS A 65 10.74 6.86 17.95
N GLU A 66 11.03 5.93 18.86
CA GLU A 66 11.53 6.27 20.20
C GLU A 66 12.88 7.01 20.14
N LYS A 67 13.75 6.65 19.18
CA LYS A 67 15.06 7.28 18.98
C LYS A 67 14.98 8.59 18.20
N PHE A 68 14.05 8.71 17.24
CA PHE A 68 13.86 9.87 16.37
C PHE A 68 12.39 10.31 16.33
N PRO A 69 11.88 10.91 17.42
CA PRO A 69 10.45 11.17 17.59
C PRO A 69 9.87 12.21 16.63
N ARG A 70 10.70 13.02 15.95
CA ARG A 70 10.25 14.00 14.96
C ARG A 70 10.47 13.51 13.52
N LEU A 71 11.14 12.37 13.32
CA LEU A 71 11.38 11.82 12.00
C LEU A 71 10.07 11.31 11.42
N ARG A 72 9.64 11.90 10.31
CA ARG A 72 8.43 11.48 9.61
C ARG A 72 8.71 10.21 8.82
N CYS A 73 7.95 9.16 9.12
CA CYS A 73 8.10 7.85 8.50
C CYS A 73 6.87 7.47 7.67
N ILE A 74 7.11 6.80 6.55
CA ILE A 74 6.06 6.11 5.78
C ILE A 74 6.37 4.62 5.82
N LEU A 75 5.39 3.82 6.23
CA LEU A 75 5.41 2.39 6.04
C LEU A 75 4.62 2.07 4.77
N GLU A 76 5.26 1.39 3.81
CA GLU A 76 4.52 0.79 2.71
C GLU A 76 3.68 -0.36 3.26
N ALA A 77 2.35 -0.19 3.25
CA ALA A 77 1.43 -1.13 3.87
C ALA A 77 0.86 -2.09 2.82
N SER A 78 1.26 -3.36 2.92
CA SER A 78 0.58 -4.47 2.23
C SER A 78 -0.48 -5.14 3.10
N ARG A 79 -0.50 -4.81 4.39
CA ARG A 79 -1.20 -5.56 5.43
C ARG A 79 -1.52 -4.68 6.65
N PHE A 80 -2.56 -5.07 7.38
CA PHE A 80 -2.73 -4.75 8.80
C PHE A 80 -2.44 -5.99 9.65
N PRO A 81 -1.94 -5.88 10.90
CA PRO A 81 -1.80 -7.06 11.74
C PRO A 81 -3.13 -7.80 11.89
N SER A 82 -3.12 -9.14 12.01
CA SER A 82 -4.35 -9.95 11.94
C SER A 82 -5.45 -9.48 12.89
N LEU A 83 -5.08 -9.03 14.09
CA LEU A 83 -6.04 -8.51 15.07
C LEU A 83 -6.51 -7.08 14.77
N THR A 84 -5.68 -6.27 14.10
CA THR A 84 -6.09 -4.95 13.58
C THR A 84 -6.99 -5.09 12.36
N ALA A 85 -6.73 -6.08 11.50
CA ALA A 85 -7.62 -6.43 10.39
C ALA A 85 -8.99 -6.86 10.93
N GLN A 86 -9.01 -7.74 11.93
CA GLN A 86 -10.23 -8.15 12.63
C GLN A 86 -10.94 -6.96 13.33
N TYR A 87 -10.19 -6.07 13.97
CA TYR A 87 -10.75 -4.86 14.58
C TYR A 87 -11.38 -3.93 13.53
N TYR A 88 -10.69 -3.65 12.42
CA TYR A 88 -11.27 -2.86 11.33
C TYR A 88 -12.48 -3.54 10.70
N THR A 89 -12.52 -4.88 10.64
CA THR A 89 -13.71 -5.58 10.16
C THR A 89 -14.89 -5.47 11.11
N ASP A 90 -14.65 -5.62 12.41
CA ASP A 90 -15.71 -5.76 13.43
C ASP A 90 -16.26 -4.40 13.91
N THR A 91 -15.40 -3.37 14.04
CA THR A 91 -15.79 -2.06 14.59
C THR A 91 -16.71 -1.27 13.65
N LEU A 92 -16.69 -1.55 12.34
CA LEU A 92 -17.54 -0.88 11.35
C LEU A 92 -18.89 -1.58 11.12
N GLN A 93 -19.13 -2.76 11.72
CA GLN A 93 -20.40 -3.45 11.54
C GLN A 93 -21.38 -3.22 12.70
N HIS A 94 -20.94 -3.01 13.94
CA HIS A 94 -21.81 -2.60 15.06
C HIS A 94 -20.99 -1.86 16.14
N CYS A 95 -21.26 -0.57 16.38
CA CYS A 95 -20.75 0.13 17.56
C CYS A 95 -21.87 0.93 18.25
N SER A 96 -22.70 0.20 18.98
CA SER A 96 -23.34 0.73 20.18
C SER A 96 -22.74 -0.05 21.35
N THR A 97 -22.28 0.66 22.37
CA THR A 97 -21.57 0.19 23.57
C THR A 97 -20.08 -0.19 23.46
N ALA A 98 -19.31 0.43 24.36
CA ALA A 98 -17.92 0.16 24.65
C ALA A 98 -17.73 -1.31 25.06
N ALA A 99 -16.97 -2.07 24.27
CA ALA A 99 -16.48 -3.38 24.68
C ALA A 99 -15.10 -3.64 24.03
N ALA A 100 -14.27 -4.37 24.80
CA ALA A 100 -12.97 -4.95 24.45
C ALA A 100 -11.72 -4.06 24.56
N LEU A 101 -11.45 -3.66 25.80
CA LEU A 101 -10.09 -3.69 26.35
C LEU A 101 -9.62 -5.15 26.44
N ASP A 102 -8.93 -5.68 25.43
CA ASP A 102 -8.14 -6.92 25.50
C ASP A 102 -7.08 -6.88 24.36
N ALA A 103 -5.88 -6.32 24.50
CA ALA A 103 -4.71 -6.64 25.36
C ALA A 103 -3.79 -7.79 24.88
N SER A 104 -3.35 -7.76 23.62
CA SER A 104 -1.92 -7.82 23.21
C SER A 104 -1.82 -7.83 21.68
N ALA A 105 -0.82 -7.14 21.11
CA ALA A 105 -0.64 -6.82 19.67
C ALA A 105 -1.68 -5.87 19.02
N SER A 106 -2.99 -5.99 19.27
CA SER A 106 -4.03 -5.10 18.66
C SER A 106 -3.86 -3.62 19.02
N ASN A 107 -3.47 -3.35 20.26
CA ASN A 107 -3.17 -2.00 20.71
C ASN A 107 -1.86 -1.47 20.11
N PHE A 108 -0.94 -2.32 19.67
CA PHE A 108 0.43 -1.88 19.36
C PHE A 108 0.55 -1.23 17.98
N ALA A 109 0.00 -1.82 16.92
CA ALA A 109 0.05 -1.22 15.58
C ALA A 109 -0.89 -0.02 15.45
N ALA A 110 -2.08 -0.12 16.05
CA ALA A 110 -3.00 1.01 16.18
C ALA A 110 -2.38 2.13 17.04
N LEU A 111 -1.70 1.84 18.17
CA LEU A 111 -0.95 2.88 18.91
C LEU A 111 0.23 3.42 18.11
N ILE A 112 0.98 2.58 17.38
CA ILE A 112 2.14 2.99 16.58
C ILE A 112 1.69 3.98 15.51
N LEU A 113 0.67 3.63 14.72
CA LEU A 113 0.12 4.55 13.74
C LEU A 113 -0.56 5.75 14.43
N LYS A 114 -1.26 5.55 15.56
CA LYS A 114 -1.96 6.62 16.28
C LYS A 114 -1.03 7.66 16.91
N HIS A 115 0.11 7.25 17.47
CA HIS A 115 1.00 8.09 18.29
C HIS A 115 2.32 8.47 17.62
N MET A 116 2.77 7.77 16.57
CA MET A 116 4.14 7.96 16.06
C MET A 116 4.30 8.92 14.88
N GLY A 117 3.22 9.57 14.42
CA GLY A 117 3.25 10.41 13.22
C GLY A 117 3.53 9.66 11.92
N SER A 118 3.72 8.34 11.99
CA SER A 118 3.91 7.44 10.86
C SER A 118 2.60 7.26 10.09
N VAL A 119 2.72 7.21 8.76
CA VAL A 119 1.61 7.05 7.81
C VAL A 119 1.81 5.79 6.98
N GLY A 120 0.71 5.19 6.53
CA GLY A 120 0.71 4.01 5.67
C GLY A 120 0.33 4.38 4.24
N THR A 121 1.15 4.00 3.26
CA THR A 121 0.71 4.04 1.85
C THR A 121 0.05 2.73 1.47
N ILE A 122 -1.09 2.79 0.79
CA ILE A 122 -1.81 1.60 0.30
C ILE A 122 -1.75 1.59 -1.23
N THR A 123 -1.36 0.44 -1.80
CA THR A 123 -1.25 0.25 -3.25
C THR A 123 -2.58 -0.14 -3.87
N ALA A 124 -2.74 0.07 -5.19
CA ALA A 124 -3.93 -0.37 -5.90
C ALA A 124 -4.06 -1.90 -5.89
N HIS A 125 -2.93 -2.61 -6.07
CA HIS A 125 -2.94 -4.06 -6.20
C HIS A 125 -3.21 -4.79 -4.89
N HIS A 126 -2.83 -4.25 -3.74
CA HIS A 126 -3.19 -4.84 -2.44
C HIS A 126 -4.69 -4.72 -2.09
N LEU A 127 -5.46 -3.88 -2.81
CA LEU A 127 -6.91 -3.77 -2.63
C LEU A 127 -7.69 -4.87 -3.35
N TYR A 128 -7.08 -5.57 -4.32
CA TYR A 128 -7.76 -6.64 -5.07
C TYR A 128 -7.03 -7.98 -5.07
N LEU A 129 -5.73 -8.01 -4.78
CA LEU A 129 -4.96 -9.25 -4.70
C LEU A 129 -5.10 -9.93 -3.34
N THR A 130 -4.98 -11.25 -3.36
CA THR A 130 -4.74 -12.10 -2.19
C THR A 130 -3.52 -12.96 -2.46
N ARG A 131 -3.01 -13.64 -1.42
CA ARG A 131 -1.88 -14.56 -1.50
C ARG A 131 -2.07 -15.58 -2.62
N ASP A 132 -3.25 -16.18 -2.70
CA ASP A 132 -3.57 -17.22 -3.67
C ASP A 132 -3.47 -16.68 -5.11
N ILE A 133 -3.98 -15.47 -5.35
CA ILE A 133 -3.87 -14.81 -6.66
C ILE A 133 -2.41 -14.50 -6.99
N SER A 134 -1.66 -13.92 -6.02
CA SER A 134 -0.25 -13.59 -6.19
C SER A 134 0.64 -14.82 -6.43
N GLN A 135 0.26 -15.99 -5.91
CA GLN A 135 0.98 -17.24 -6.13
C GLN A 135 0.65 -17.88 -7.48
N ALA A 136 -0.59 -17.72 -7.95
CA ALA A 136 -1.06 -18.29 -9.20
C ALA A 136 -0.64 -17.49 -10.45
N ASP A 137 -0.58 -16.17 -10.35
CA ASP A 137 -0.27 -15.27 -11.47
C ASP A 137 1.06 -14.53 -11.26
N PRO A 138 2.12 -14.82 -12.05
CA PRO A 138 3.38 -14.10 -11.99
C PRO A 138 3.22 -12.59 -12.18
N LEU A 139 2.25 -12.10 -12.95
CA LEU A 139 2.00 -10.66 -13.15
C LEU A 139 1.36 -9.99 -11.91
N ALA A 140 0.81 -10.79 -11.00
CA ALA A 140 0.28 -10.36 -9.70
C ALA A 140 1.30 -10.54 -8.56
N PHE A 141 2.48 -11.12 -8.82
CA PHE A 141 3.51 -11.31 -7.79
C PHE A 141 4.23 -10.00 -7.44
N CYS A 142 4.12 -9.57 -6.19
CA CYS A 142 4.82 -8.41 -5.62
C CYS A 142 5.35 -8.67 -4.21
N LYS A 143 6.09 -7.69 -3.71
CA LYS A 143 6.52 -7.63 -2.32
C LYS A 143 6.19 -6.25 -1.73
N PRO A 144 5.66 -6.18 -0.49
CA PRO A 144 5.31 -7.34 0.33
C PRO A 144 4.20 -8.18 -0.31
N ILE A 145 4.12 -9.47 0.04
CA ILE A 145 3.20 -10.40 -0.64
C ILE A 145 1.77 -10.10 -0.16
N PRO A 146 0.77 -10.02 -1.07
CA PRO A 146 -0.63 -9.91 -0.69
C PRO A 146 -1.04 -11.05 0.26
N GLN A 147 -1.90 -10.74 1.22
CA GLN A 147 -2.24 -11.66 2.30
C GLN A 147 -3.61 -12.33 2.08
N THR A 148 -4.33 -12.64 3.15
CA THR A 148 -5.66 -13.25 3.07
C THR A 148 -6.74 -12.23 2.66
N PRO A 149 -7.94 -12.67 2.22
CA PRO A 149 -9.06 -11.78 1.97
C PRO A 149 -9.37 -10.82 3.13
N LEU A 150 -9.25 -11.29 4.38
CA LEU A 150 -9.44 -10.47 5.59
C LEU A 150 -8.52 -9.23 5.60
N HIS A 151 -7.27 -9.39 5.20
CA HIS A 151 -6.30 -8.30 5.15
C HIS A 151 -6.60 -7.31 4.02
N ARG A 152 -6.94 -7.82 2.84
CA ARG A 152 -7.38 -7.00 1.70
C ARG A 152 -8.60 -6.15 2.09
N ASP A 153 -9.58 -6.75 2.74
CA ASP A 153 -10.82 -6.10 3.13
C ASP A 153 -10.59 -5.04 4.22
N ALA A 154 -9.63 -5.25 5.13
CA ALA A 154 -9.19 -4.23 6.07
C ALA A 154 -8.51 -3.03 5.37
N LEU A 155 -7.70 -3.26 4.33
CA LEU A 155 -7.12 -2.17 3.52
C LEU A 155 -8.22 -1.39 2.79
N ILE A 156 -9.21 -2.07 2.22
CA ILE A 156 -10.38 -1.42 1.59
C ILE A 156 -11.10 -0.52 2.60
N LYS A 157 -11.38 -1.02 3.81
CA LYS A 157 -12.02 -0.24 4.87
C LYS A 157 -11.18 0.97 5.28
N ALA A 158 -9.86 0.86 5.31
CA ALA A 158 -8.97 1.99 5.56
C ALA A 158 -9.03 3.05 4.44
N VAL A 159 -9.13 2.65 3.16
CA VAL A 159 -9.34 3.57 2.03
C VAL A 159 -10.64 4.36 2.16
N CYS A 160 -11.70 3.70 2.66
CA CYS A 160 -13.01 4.33 2.90
C CYS A 160 -13.13 5.01 4.28
N SER A 161 -12.05 5.07 5.06
CA SER A 161 -12.04 5.75 6.36
C SER A 161 -11.69 7.23 6.21
N ASP A 162 -11.99 8.02 7.25
CA ASP A 162 -11.60 9.43 7.31
C ASP A 162 -10.20 9.63 7.94
N ASP A 163 -9.45 8.55 8.18
CA ASP A 163 -8.12 8.61 8.81
C ASP A 163 -7.07 9.19 7.83
N PRO A 164 -6.49 10.37 8.13
CA PRO A 164 -5.53 11.01 7.24
C PRO A 164 -4.18 10.28 7.14
N LYS A 165 -3.97 9.21 7.91
CA LYS A 165 -2.73 8.44 7.93
C LYS A 165 -2.63 7.40 6.82
N PHE A 166 -3.73 7.13 6.12
CA PHE A 166 -3.71 6.27 4.95
C PHE A 166 -3.88 7.11 3.69
N PHE A 167 -2.96 6.94 2.75
CA PHE A 167 -3.06 7.57 1.43
C PHE A 167 -2.44 6.70 0.35
N PHE A 168 -2.71 7.06 -0.89
CA PHE A 168 -2.31 6.25 -2.03
C PHE A 168 -0.79 6.30 -2.28
N GLY A 169 -0.19 5.13 -2.48
CA GLY A 169 1.12 4.96 -3.08
C GLY A 169 1.07 3.74 -3.99
N SER A 170 1.33 3.90 -5.29
CA SER A 170 0.99 2.85 -6.27
C SER A 170 1.83 1.58 -6.16
N ASP A 171 3.07 1.72 -5.66
CA ASP A 171 4.17 0.76 -5.84
C ASP A 171 4.14 0.13 -7.24
N SER A 172 3.99 0.98 -8.26
CA SER A 172 3.96 0.51 -9.64
C SER A 172 5.38 0.13 -10.06
N ALA A 173 5.67 -1.16 -10.05
CA ALA A 173 6.98 -1.73 -10.34
C ALA A 173 6.96 -2.49 -11.68
N PRO A 174 7.22 -1.83 -12.82
CA PRO A 174 7.22 -2.47 -14.13
C PRO A 174 8.40 -3.43 -14.29
N HIS A 175 8.11 -4.62 -14.81
CA HIS A 175 9.10 -5.62 -15.22
C HIS A 175 8.84 -6.05 -16.66
N PRO A 176 9.87 -6.28 -17.49
CA PRO A 176 9.68 -6.83 -18.82
C PRO A 176 8.82 -8.09 -18.77
N LEU A 177 7.81 -8.22 -19.64
CA LEU A 177 6.86 -9.32 -19.67
C LEU A 177 7.59 -10.68 -19.66
N ALA A 178 8.63 -10.79 -20.49
CA ALA A 178 9.48 -11.98 -20.57
C ALA A 178 10.09 -12.39 -19.21
N SER A 179 10.46 -11.42 -18.36
CA SER A 179 11.03 -11.71 -17.04
C SER A 179 10.00 -12.28 -16.05
N LYS A 180 8.71 -12.01 -16.25
CA LYS A 180 7.61 -12.50 -15.42
C LYS A 180 7.06 -13.85 -15.92
N THR A 181 7.07 -14.09 -17.24
CA THR A 181 6.35 -15.24 -17.85
C THR A 181 7.23 -16.36 -18.36
N GLN A 182 8.52 -16.14 -18.67
CA GLN A 182 9.38 -17.17 -19.29
C GLN A 182 10.04 -18.12 -18.28
N GLY A 183 9.43 -18.35 -17.11
CA GLY A 183 9.84 -19.39 -16.15
C GLY A 183 11.22 -19.19 -15.51
N ARG A 184 11.87 -18.02 -15.65
CA ARG A 184 13.08 -17.70 -14.90
C ARG A 184 12.71 -17.49 -13.43
N GLN A 185 13.28 -18.33 -12.57
CA GLN A 185 13.18 -18.19 -11.12
C GLN A 185 14.44 -17.51 -10.57
N PRO A 186 14.32 -16.61 -9.58
CA PRO A 186 13.06 -16.13 -8.99
C PRO A 186 12.31 -15.16 -9.93
N VAL A 187 10.97 -15.25 -9.95
CA VAL A 187 10.12 -14.26 -10.63
C VAL A 187 10.33 -12.89 -9.96
N PRO A 188 10.56 -11.80 -10.72
CA PRO A 188 10.75 -10.49 -10.11
C PRO A 188 9.47 -9.97 -9.46
N ALA A 189 9.61 -9.41 -8.25
CA ALA A 189 8.51 -8.85 -7.48
C ALA A 189 8.11 -7.46 -8.03
N GLY A 190 6.83 -7.29 -8.33
CA GLY A 190 6.27 -6.01 -8.75
C GLY A 190 5.01 -6.18 -9.59
N VAL A 191 4.03 -5.31 -9.36
CA VAL A 191 2.82 -5.18 -10.20
C VAL A 191 2.85 -3.83 -10.92
N PHE A 192 2.68 -3.84 -12.23
CA PHE A 192 2.62 -2.61 -13.01
C PHE A 192 1.20 -2.03 -13.01
N THR A 193 0.96 -1.00 -12.20
CA THR A 193 -0.37 -0.39 -12.01
C THR A 193 -0.47 1.04 -12.56
N GLN A 194 0.66 1.71 -12.83
CA GLN A 194 0.72 3.12 -13.25
C GLN A 194 -0.29 3.54 -14.34
N PRO A 195 -0.52 2.74 -15.41
CA PRO A 195 -1.42 3.13 -16.50
C PRO A 195 -2.89 3.29 -16.08
N PHE A 196 -3.30 2.60 -15.01
CA PHE A 196 -4.68 2.56 -14.53
C PHE A 196 -4.78 2.76 -13.02
N ALA A 197 -3.81 3.44 -12.42
CA ALA A 197 -3.61 3.48 -10.96
C ALA A 197 -4.88 3.88 -10.19
N THR A 198 -5.50 5.01 -10.55
CA THR A 198 -6.74 5.46 -9.92
C THR A 198 -7.93 4.58 -10.26
N GLN A 199 -7.99 4.06 -11.49
CA GLN A 199 -9.13 3.27 -11.93
C GLN A 199 -9.13 1.87 -11.30
N LEU A 200 -7.95 1.31 -11.03
CA LEU A 200 -7.79 0.07 -10.26
C LEU A 200 -8.23 0.22 -8.81
N VAL A 201 -7.99 1.37 -8.17
CA VAL A 201 -8.52 1.68 -6.84
C VAL A 201 -10.04 1.68 -6.87
N ILE A 202 -10.66 2.42 -7.80
CA ILE A 202 -12.12 2.47 -7.92
C ILE A 202 -12.71 1.09 -8.23
N LEU A 203 -12.08 0.32 -9.13
CA LEU A 203 -12.50 -1.03 -9.45
C LEU A 203 -12.46 -1.95 -8.23
N ALA A 204 -11.41 -1.87 -7.40
CA ALA A 204 -11.31 -2.65 -6.18
C ALA A 204 -12.42 -2.28 -5.16
N LEU A 205 -12.77 -1.00 -5.05
CA LEU A 205 -13.89 -0.54 -4.21
C LEU A 205 -15.24 -1.04 -4.74
N GLN A 206 -15.44 -1.06 -6.07
CA GLN A 206 -16.65 -1.62 -6.67
C GLN A 206 -16.83 -3.09 -6.36
N GLU A 207 -15.76 -3.88 -6.55
CA GLU A 207 -15.80 -5.30 -6.20
C GLU A 207 -15.97 -5.52 -4.70
N ALA A 208 -15.51 -4.58 -3.85
CA ALA A 208 -15.73 -4.65 -2.41
C ALA A 208 -17.19 -4.42 -2.03
N ILE A 209 -17.88 -3.50 -2.71
CA ILE A 209 -19.33 -3.30 -2.58
C ILE A 209 -20.07 -4.57 -3.01
N GLU A 210 -19.71 -5.16 -4.15
CA GLU A 210 -20.32 -6.42 -4.64
C GLU A 210 -20.12 -7.58 -3.65
N ARG A 211 -18.99 -7.61 -2.94
CA ARG A 211 -18.68 -8.59 -1.88
C ARG A 211 -19.36 -8.28 -0.54
N GLY A 212 -19.99 -7.11 -0.37
CA GLY A 212 -20.57 -6.67 0.91
C GLY A 212 -19.53 -6.31 1.98
N VAL A 213 -18.31 -5.93 1.57
CA VAL A 213 -17.22 -5.54 2.49
C VAL A 213 -17.40 -4.10 2.97
N ILE A 214 -17.92 -3.25 2.09
CA ILE A 214 -18.28 -1.85 2.30
C ILE A 214 -19.59 -1.56 1.55
N GLU A 215 -20.29 -0.52 1.94
CA GLU A 215 -21.51 -0.05 1.30
C GLU A 215 -21.22 1.10 0.32
N GLU A 216 -22.10 1.28 -0.69
CA GLU A 216 -21.91 2.33 -1.72
C GLU A 216 -21.80 3.74 -1.11
N HIS A 217 -22.57 4.02 -0.06
CA HIS A 217 -22.56 5.32 0.61
C HIS A 217 -21.24 5.62 1.35
N GLU A 218 -20.39 4.61 1.59
CA GLU A 218 -19.07 4.80 2.19
C GLU A 218 -18.02 5.32 1.20
N VAL A 219 -18.30 5.21 -0.11
CA VAL A 219 -17.42 5.66 -1.20
C VAL A 219 -17.86 7.06 -1.66
N THR A 220 -17.40 8.08 -0.94
CA THR A 220 -17.72 9.48 -1.26
C THR A 220 -16.59 10.17 -2.03
N GLN A 221 -16.91 11.23 -2.78
CA GLN A 221 -15.92 12.08 -3.44
C GLN A 221 -14.87 12.60 -2.46
N GLU A 222 -15.30 13.00 -1.26
CA GLU A 222 -14.42 13.52 -0.22
C GLU A 222 -13.40 12.47 0.25
N ARG A 223 -13.84 11.24 0.51
CA ARG A 223 -12.96 10.13 0.93
C ARG A 223 -12.00 9.71 -0.18
N LEU A 224 -12.48 9.66 -1.42
CA LEU A 224 -11.62 9.39 -2.59
C LEU A 224 -10.55 10.47 -2.76
N GLU A 225 -10.91 11.75 -2.67
CA GLU A 225 -9.94 12.86 -2.73
C GLU A 225 -8.97 12.87 -1.55
N GLN A 226 -9.47 12.51 -0.36
CA GLN A 226 -8.69 12.38 0.85
C GLN A 226 -7.58 11.33 0.66
N PHE A 227 -7.93 10.12 0.22
CA PHE A 227 -6.99 9.01 0.00
C PHE A 227 -6.06 9.24 -1.20
N LEU A 228 -6.60 9.66 -2.35
CA LEU A 228 -5.84 9.78 -3.61
C LEU A 228 -5.04 11.09 -3.74
N SER A 229 -5.27 12.09 -2.88
CA SER A 229 -4.65 13.42 -3.04
C SER A 229 -4.33 14.13 -1.72
N ARG A 230 -5.34 14.43 -0.89
CA ARG A 230 -5.21 15.42 0.19
C ARG A 230 -4.33 14.92 1.34
N SER A 231 -4.51 13.69 1.81
CA SER A 231 -3.73 13.11 2.92
C SER A 231 -2.23 13.07 2.60
N GLY A 232 -1.86 12.55 1.43
CA GLY A 232 -0.46 12.51 0.99
C GLY A 232 0.14 13.90 0.85
N ARG A 233 -0.57 14.86 0.24
CA ARG A 233 -0.11 16.25 0.14
C ARG A 233 0.15 16.89 1.50
N ARG A 234 -0.79 16.74 2.44
CA ARG A 234 -0.62 17.26 3.80
C ARG A 234 0.57 16.62 4.50
N PHE A 235 0.72 15.30 4.38
CA PHE A 235 1.86 14.61 4.96
C PHE A 235 3.18 15.15 4.38
N TYR A 236 3.31 15.27 3.06
CA TYR A 236 4.52 15.80 2.40
C TYR A 236 4.64 17.34 2.43
N LYS A 237 3.77 18.05 3.17
CA LYS A 237 3.74 19.52 3.24
C LYS A 237 3.65 20.19 1.87
N LEU A 238 2.97 19.55 0.92
CA LEU A 238 2.70 20.08 -0.42
C LEU A 238 1.45 20.96 -0.40
N PRO A 239 1.36 21.97 -1.29
CA PRO A 239 0.17 22.80 -1.40
C PRO A 239 -1.09 21.99 -1.69
N ASP A 240 -2.21 22.45 -1.13
CA ASP A 240 -3.55 21.95 -1.45
C ASP A 240 -3.79 22.04 -2.97
N PRO A 241 -4.44 21.03 -3.60
CA PRO A 241 -4.78 21.09 -5.02
C PRO A 241 -5.39 22.41 -5.47
N ALA A 242 -6.24 23.03 -4.64
CA ALA A 242 -6.89 24.30 -4.96
C ALA A 242 -5.91 25.47 -5.18
N ALA A 243 -4.68 25.39 -4.66
CA ALA A 243 -3.69 26.45 -4.72
C ALA A 243 -2.86 26.48 -6.03
N LYS A 244 -2.88 25.41 -6.85
CA LYS A 244 -2.05 25.29 -8.08
C LYS A 244 -2.85 25.28 -9.39
N GLY A 245 -4.16 25.53 -9.35
CA GLY A 245 -5.08 25.47 -10.50
C GLY A 245 -5.90 24.17 -10.54
N PRO A 246 -7.08 24.16 -11.19
CA PRO A 246 -8.13 23.16 -10.97
C PRO A 246 -7.94 21.87 -11.78
N TYR A 247 -6.72 21.34 -11.87
CA TYR A 247 -6.51 20.08 -12.57
C TYR A 247 -7.25 18.95 -11.85
N LYS A 248 -8.26 18.41 -12.53
CA LYS A 248 -9.08 17.31 -12.04
C LYS A 248 -8.98 16.15 -13.00
N ILE A 249 -9.11 14.94 -12.47
CA ILE A 249 -9.37 13.76 -13.30
C ILE A 249 -10.87 13.48 -13.27
N VAL A 250 -11.39 12.98 -14.38
CA VAL A 250 -12.76 12.45 -14.47
C VAL A 250 -12.66 11.01 -14.91
N LEU A 251 -13.34 10.15 -14.17
CA LEU A 251 -13.48 8.73 -14.47
C LEU A 251 -14.86 8.48 -15.09
N GLU A 252 -14.88 7.94 -16.31
CA GLU A 252 -16.11 7.75 -17.09
C GLU A 252 -16.22 6.30 -17.57
N ARG A 253 -17.41 5.69 -17.51
CA ARG A 253 -17.63 4.37 -18.10
C ARG A 253 -17.79 4.51 -19.61
N LYS A 254 -16.77 4.14 -20.39
CA LYS A 254 -16.82 4.10 -21.86
C LYS A 254 -16.58 2.70 -22.45
N GLY A 255 -16.53 1.68 -21.60
CA GLY A 255 -16.30 0.30 -22.02
C GLY A 255 -14.83 -0.05 -22.26
N GLU A 256 -13.90 0.73 -21.69
CA GLU A 256 -12.47 0.38 -21.69
C GLU A 256 -12.22 -0.88 -20.86
N THR A 257 -11.22 -1.65 -21.27
CA THR A 257 -10.72 -2.82 -20.55
C THR A 257 -9.22 -2.73 -20.39
N ILE A 258 -8.69 -3.40 -19.37
CA ILE A 258 -7.24 -3.47 -19.15
C ILE A 258 -6.61 -4.31 -20.28
N PRO A 259 -5.64 -3.78 -21.05
CA PRO A 259 -4.95 -4.58 -22.07
C PRO A 259 -4.08 -5.66 -21.41
N THR A 260 -3.68 -6.67 -22.19
CA THR A 260 -2.78 -7.72 -21.69
C THR A 260 -1.37 -7.22 -21.38
N SER A 261 -0.89 -6.26 -22.16
CA SER A 261 0.43 -5.67 -22.01
C SER A 261 0.46 -4.25 -22.58
N ILE A 262 1.50 -3.51 -22.22
CA ILE A 262 1.85 -2.21 -22.80
C ILE A 262 3.25 -2.32 -23.40
N ARG A 263 3.41 -1.77 -24.61
CA ARG A 263 4.68 -1.73 -25.34
C ARG A 263 5.25 -0.31 -25.36
N SER A 264 6.56 -0.19 -25.34
CA SER A 264 7.24 1.05 -25.66
C SER A 264 6.99 1.45 -27.12
N ALA A 265 7.16 2.74 -27.43
CA ALA A 265 6.90 3.27 -28.77
C ALA A 265 7.78 2.63 -29.85
N ASP A 266 9.00 2.21 -29.49
CA ASP A 266 9.95 1.50 -30.36
C ASP A 266 9.76 -0.03 -30.35
N GLY A 267 8.81 -0.55 -29.55
CA GLY A 267 8.51 -1.98 -29.43
C GLY A 267 9.56 -2.82 -28.70
N THR A 268 10.63 -2.21 -28.18
CA THR A 268 11.75 -2.94 -27.54
C THR A 268 11.42 -3.45 -26.14
N LEU A 269 10.46 -2.81 -25.46
CA LEU A 269 10.00 -3.17 -24.13
C LEU A 269 8.51 -3.50 -24.18
N GLU A 270 8.14 -4.61 -23.55
CA GLU A 270 6.76 -5.00 -23.31
C GLU A 270 6.60 -5.31 -21.82
N ILE A 271 5.56 -4.78 -21.18
CA ILE A 271 5.27 -4.96 -19.76
C ILE A 271 3.86 -5.55 -19.66
N GLY A 272 3.73 -6.69 -18.97
CA GLY A 272 2.42 -7.30 -18.71
C GLY A 272 1.63 -6.55 -17.64
N LEU A 273 0.31 -6.57 -17.75
CA LEU A 273 -0.60 -6.01 -16.75
C LEU A 273 -1.35 -7.12 -16.03
N SER A 274 -1.49 -6.99 -14.71
CA SER A 274 -2.42 -7.85 -13.94
C SER A 274 -3.86 -7.54 -14.34
N ARG A 275 -4.76 -8.52 -14.20
CA ARG A 275 -6.21 -8.37 -14.49
C ARG A 275 -6.52 -7.94 -15.93
N PRO A 276 -5.93 -8.58 -16.95
CA PRO A 276 -6.26 -8.25 -18.34
C PRO A 276 -7.75 -8.47 -18.59
N THR A 277 -8.30 -7.74 -19.57
CA THR A 277 -9.69 -7.79 -20.06
C THR A 277 -10.77 -7.32 -19.08
N VAL A 278 -10.42 -7.04 -17.82
CA VAL A 278 -11.39 -6.52 -16.84
C VAL A 278 -11.87 -5.12 -17.25
N PRO A 279 -13.19 -4.85 -17.26
CA PRO A 279 -13.74 -3.53 -17.52
C PRO A 279 -13.24 -2.50 -16.51
N ILE A 280 -12.88 -1.32 -16.99
CA ILE A 280 -12.34 -0.25 -16.16
C ILE A 280 -12.89 1.11 -16.62
N PHE A 281 -12.78 2.11 -15.75
CA PHE A 281 -13.12 3.48 -16.14
C PHE A 281 -12.07 4.04 -17.11
N SER A 282 -12.52 4.84 -18.06
CA SER A 282 -11.68 5.77 -18.81
C SER A 282 -11.29 6.93 -17.91
N LEU A 283 -10.06 7.43 -18.04
CA LEU A 283 -9.60 8.64 -17.37
C LEU A 283 -9.37 9.76 -18.37
N ARG A 284 -9.87 10.96 -18.06
CA ARG A 284 -9.49 12.19 -18.75
C ARG A 284 -9.15 13.31 -17.77
N TRP A 285 -8.29 14.21 -18.21
CA TRP A 285 -7.95 15.41 -17.45
C TRP A 285 -8.89 16.56 -17.79
N LEU A 286 -9.27 17.33 -16.76
CA LEU A 286 -9.87 18.64 -16.86
C LEU A 286 -8.81 19.65 -16.43
N SER A 287 -8.51 20.60 -17.33
CA SER A 287 -7.66 21.77 -17.08
C SER A 287 -8.48 22.97 -16.66
#